data_AF-A0A0B8QZ41-F1
#
_entry.id   AF-A0A0B8QZ41-F1
#
_cell.length_a   1.000
_cell.length_b   1.000
_cell.length_c   1.000
_cell.angle_alpha   90.00
_cell.angle_beta   90.00
_cell.angle_gamma   90.00
#
_symmetry.space_group_name_H-M   'P 1'
#
loop_
_entity.id
_entity.type
_entity.pdbx_description
1 polymer ?
#
loop_
_entity_poly.entity_id
_entity_poly.type
_entity_poly.pdbx_seq_one_letter_code
_entity_poly.pdbx_strand_id
1 'polypeptide(L)'
;MSITLKAQTVLSELSTPQERAKASEKAITHGLASGTCSDSESLAENISGNVTVQDLYAQQLIGFYDHASTHYHVNTNNSMIDDFKNGKKIHWENYSIFRK
;
A
#
# COMPACT_ATOMS: atom_id res chain seq x y z
N MET A 1 -16.65 -1.01 15.49
CA MET A 1 -16.52 -1.36 14.08
C MET A 1 -15.40 -2.38 13.95
N SER A 2 -15.57 -3.37 13.08
CA SER A 2 -14.54 -4.38 12.82
C SER A 2 -13.75 -3.94 11.61
N ILE A 3 -12.44 -3.80 11.78
CA ILE A 3 -11.52 -3.57 10.67
C ILE A 3 -11.66 -4.71 9.65
N THR A 4 -11.66 -4.40 8.35
CA THR A 4 -11.68 -5.43 7.31
C THR A 4 -10.40 -6.26 7.31
N LEU A 5 -10.46 -7.49 6.80
CA LEU A 5 -9.28 -8.36 6.68
C LEU A 5 -8.19 -7.69 5.84
N LYS A 6 -8.56 -6.97 4.77
CA LYS A 6 -7.60 -6.28 3.92
C LYS A 6 -6.91 -5.12 4.64
N ALA A 7 -7.67 -4.29 5.37
CA ALA A 7 -7.10 -3.22 6.18
C ALA A 7 -6.17 -3.77 7.28
N GLN A 8 -6.52 -4.91 7.90
CA GLN A 8 -5.61 -5.62 8.82
C GLN A 8 -4.33 -6.07 8.12
N THR A 9 -4.43 -6.67 6.94
CA THR A 9 -3.25 -7.09 6.16
C THR A 9 -2.37 -5.91 5.80
N VAL A 10 -2.93 -4.81 5.31
CA VAL A 10 -2.17 -3.59 4.98
C VAL A 10 -1.44 -3.05 6.21
N LEU A 11 -2.09 -3.03 7.39
CA LEU A 11 -1.45 -2.62 8.64
C LEU A 11 -0.37 -3.60 9.11
N SER A 12 -0.55 -4.90 8.89
CA SER A 12 0.43 -5.92 9.24
C SER A 12 1.66 -5.86 8.32
N GLU A 13 1.44 -5.61 7.03
CA GLU A 13 2.49 -5.53 6.01
C GLU A 13 3.25 -4.20 6.06
N LEU A 14 2.56 -3.11 6.42
CA LEU A 14 3.12 -1.77 6.65
C LEU A 14 3.05 -1.44 8.14
N SER A 15 3.75 -2.24 8.94
CA SER A 15 3.67 -2.24 10.40
C SER A 15 4.13 -0.93 11.06
N THR A 16 5.06 -0.20 10.44
CA THR A 16 5.62 1.02 11.01
C THR A 16 5.01 2.30 10.43
N PRO A 17 4.95 3.40 11.19
CA PRO A 17 4.56 4.70 10.64
C PRO A 17 5.43 5.15 9.45
N GLN A 18 6.71 4.82 9.45
CA GLN A 18 7.63 5.17 8.36
C GLN A 18 7.34 4.39 7.06
N GLU A 19 7.02 3.10 7.16
CA GLU A 19 6.61 2.29 6.00
C GLU A 19 5.31 2.83 5.40
N ARG A 20 4.32 3.14 6.24
CA ARG A 20 3.05 3.70 5.77
C ARG A 20 3.24 5.07 5.12
N ALA A 21 4.07 5.95 5.69
CA ALA A 21 4.40 7.24 5.07
C ALA A 21 5.05 7.08 3.69
N LYS A 22 6.04 6.18 3.56
CA LYS A 22 6.71 5.89 2.28
C LYS A 22 5.79 5.26 1.25
N ALA A 23 4.91 4.35 1.68
CA ALA A 23 3.92 3.71 0.83
C ALA A 23 2.91 4.74 0.30
N SER A 24 2.44 5.64 1.17
CA SER A 24 1.56 6.76 0.81
C SER A 24 2.21 7.70 -0.20
N GLU A 25 3.46 8.13 0.04
CA GLU A 25 4.21 9.00 -0.90
C GLU A 25 4.38 8.36 -2.28
N LYS A 26 4.69 7.06 -2.30
CA LYS A 26 4.77 6.25 -3.53
C LYS A 26 3.41 6.15 -4.22
N ALA A 27 2.34 5.92 -3.48
CA ALA A 27 0.98 5.87 -4.03
C ALA A 27 0.59 7.21 -4.68
N ILE A 28 0.92 8.34 -4.05
CA ILE A 28 0.66 9.68 -4.58
C ILE A 28 1.42 9.89 -5.89
N THR A 29 2.73 9.61 -5.87
CA THR A 29 3.61 9.83 -7.02
C THR A 29 3.16 9.03 -8.24
N HIS A 30 2.59 7.85 -8.02
CA HIS A 30 2.14 6.94 -9.08
C HIS A 30 0.61 6.94 -9.30
N GLY A 31 -0.13 7.85 -8.66
CA GLY A 31 -1.56 8.00 -8.86
C GLY A 31 -2.41 6.79 -8.43
N LEU A 32 -1.98 6.04 -7.42
CA LEU A 32 -2.64 4.79 -6.97
C LEU A 32 -3.80 5.02 -5.98
N ALA A 33 -4.11 6.27 -5.63
CA ALA A 33 -5.20 6.59 -4.72
C ALA A 33 -6.55 6.63 -5.46
N SER A 34 -7.12 5.46 -5.78
CA SER A 34 -8.41 5.39 -6.48
C SER A 34 -9.56 4.98 -5.56
N GLY A 35 -10.27 5.98 -5.03
CA GLY A 35 -11.64 5.85 -4.55
C GLY A 35 -11.82 5.36 -3.12
N THR A 36 -12.90 5.83 -2.48
CA THR A 36 -13.32 5.40 -1.14
C THR A 36 -13.93 4.01 -1.22
N CYS A 37 -13.34 3.04 -0.52
CA CYS A 37 -13.87 1.69 -0.38
C CYS A 37 -13.92 1.30 1.10
N SER A 38 -14.68 0.25 1.45
CA SER A 38 -14.88 -0.17 2.85
C SER A 38 -13.56 -0.51 3.58
N ASP A 39 -12.54 -0.95 2.83
CA ASP A 39 -11.20 -1.17 3.38
C ASP A 39 -10.53 0.16 3.76
N SER A 40 -10.70 1.19 2.94
CA SER A 40 -10.18 2.54 3.19
C SER A 40 -10.85 3.18 4.40
N GLU A 41 -12.18 3.06 4.51
CA GLU A 41 -12.94 3.57 5.66
C GLU A 41 -12.50 2.87 6.97
N SER A 42 -12.44 1.53 6.95
CA SER A 42 -11.96 0.76 8.11
C SER A 42 -10.53 1.10 8.49
N LEU A 43 -9.66 1.36 7.52
CA LEU A 43 -8.28 1.74 7.77
C LEU A 43 -8.17 3.18 8.29
N ALA A 44 -8.97 4.11 7.77
CA ALA A 44 -9.03 5.51 8.19
C ALA A 44 -9.41 5.65 9.67
N GLU A 45 -10.39 4.88 10.13
CA GLU A 45 -10.82 4.83 11.53
C GLU A 45 -9.72 4.39 12.51
N ASN A 46 -8.72 3.65 12.04
CA ASN A 46 -7.64 3.10 12.87
C ASN A 46 -6.36 3.96 12.88
N ILE A 47 -6.33 5.05 12.12
CA ILE A 47 -5.17 5.95 12.00
C ILE A 47 -5.50 7.25 12.74
N SER A 48 -4.56 7.86 13.45
CA SER A 48 -4.82 9.13 14.16
C SER A 48 -4.76 10.33 13.19
N GLY A 49 -5.86 11.08 13.00
CA GLY A 49 -5.89 12.25 12.10
C GLY A 49 -7.29 12.85 11.87
N ASN A 50 -7.41 13.74 10.89
CA ASN A 50 -8.69 14.25 10.38
C ASN A 50 -9.26 13.25 9.36
N VAL A 51 -10.55 12.93 9.44
CA VAL A 51 -11.27 11.93 8.62
C VAL A 51 -10.95 12.07 7.12
N THR A 52 -10.96 13.27 6.56
CA THR A 52 -10.66 13.46 5.13
C THR A 52 -9.21 13.12 4.76
N VAL A 53 -8.28 13.41 5.68
CA VAL A 53 -6.85 13.09 5.51
C VAL A 53 -6.62 11.60 5.73
N GLN A 54 -7.33 10.99 6.67
CA GLN A 54 -7.29 9.55 6.94
C GLN A 54 -7.81 8.75 5.75
N ASP A 55 -8.93 9.15 5.15
CA ASP A 55 -9.51 8.47 3.98
C ASP A 55 -8.53 8.50 2.80
N LEU A 56 -7.98 9.67 2.49
CA LEU A 56 -6.99 9.81 1.42
C LEU A 56 -5.75 8.96 1.71
N TYR A 57 -5.26 8.98 2.93
CA TYR A 57 -4.10 8.20 3.36
C TYR A 57 -4.38 6.70 3.29
N ALA A 58 -5.55 6.25 3.74
CA ALA A 58 -5.97 4.86 3.68
C ALA A 58 -6.08 4.36 2.23
N GLN A 59 -6.67 5.17 1.34
CA GLN A 59 -6.74 4.87 -0.09
C GLN A 59 -5.35 4.72 -0.72
N GLN A 60 -4.41 5.58 -0.34
CA GLN A 60 -3.03 5.49 -0.80
C GLN A 60 -2.34 4.21 -0.32
N LEU A 61 -2.51 3.83 0.95
CA LEU A 61 -1.93 2.60 1.50
C LEU A 61 -2.48 1.36 0.80
N ILE A 62 -3.80 1.29 0.63
CA ILE A 62 -4.46 0.17 -0.05
C ILE A 62 -4.04 0.11 -1.52
N GLY A 63 -4.04 1.25 -2.22
CA GLY A 63 -3.64 1.32 -3.62
C GLY A 63 -2.18 0.91 -3.83
N PHE A 64 -1.27 1.37 -2.97
CA PHE A 64 0.11 0.91 -3.00
C PHE A 64 0.23 -0.59 -2.72
N TYR A 65 -0.46 -1.09 -1.68
CA TYR A 65 -0.41 -2.50 -1.32
C TYR A 65 -0.93 -3.40 -2.45
N ASP A 66 -2.06 -3.06 -3.06
CA ASP A 66 -2.63 -3.80 -4.19
C ASP A 66 -1.67 -3.84 -5.37
N HIS A 67 -1.10 -2.68 -5.72
CA HIS A 67 -0.12 -2.60 -6.79
C HIS A 67 1.14 -3.42 -6.46
N ALA A 68 1.72 -3.20 -5.30
CA ALA A 68 2.98 -3.83 -4.91
C ALA A 68 2.87 -5.35 -4.70
N SER A 69 1.69 -5.85 -4.36
CA SER A 69 1.43 -7.29 -4.18
C SER A 69 1.27 -8.03 -5.52
N THR A 70 0.88 -7.34 -6.59
CA THR A 70 0.71 -7.95 -7.92
C THR A 70 1.91 -7.74 -8.86
N HIS A 71 2.84 -6.85 -8.49
CA HIS A 71 4.00 -6.50 -9.30
C HIS A 71 5.25 -7.19 -8.78
N TYR A 72 5.92 -7.96 -9.65
CA TYR A 72 7.08 -8.78 -9.30
C TYR A 72 8.30 -8.34 -10.09
N HIS A 73 9.45 -8.39 -9.44
CA HIS A 73 10.72 -7.99 -10.02
C HIS A 73 11.10 -8.96 -11.15
N VAL A 74 11.35 -8.43 -12.34
CA VAL A 74 11.56 -9.21 -13.58
C VAL A 74 12.71 -10.21 -13.50
N ASN A 75 13.73 -9.95 -12.67
CA ASN A 75 14.94 -10.79 -12.59
C ASN A 75 14.99 -11.73 -11.38
N THR A 76 14.24 -11.44 -10.31
CA THR A 76 14.35 -12.17 -9.03
C THR A 76 13.06 -12.83 -8.61
N ASN A 77 11.95 -12.48 -9.28
CA ASN A 77 10.61 -12.93 -8.94
C ASN A 77 10.16 -12.55 -7.51
N ASN A 78 10.84 -11.59 -6.89
CA ASN A 78 10.42 -11.00 -5.61
C ASN A 78 9.23 -10.08 -5.85
N SER A 79 8.27 -10.05 -4.92
CA SER A 79 7.21 -9.05 -4.98
C SER A 79 7.77 -7.65 -4.70
N MET A 80 7.14 -6.62 -5.27
CA MET A 80 7.50 -5.24 -4.99
C MET A 80 7.29 -4.90 -3.51
N ILE A 81 6.30 -5.51 -2.86
CA ILE A 81 6.05 -5.32 -1.42
C ILE A 81 7.19 -5.93 -0.57
N ASP A 82 7.75 -7.07 -0.96
CA ASP A 82 8.91 -7.65 -0.25
C ASP A 82 10.15 -6.77 -0.39
N ASP A 83 10.43 -6.30 -1.61
CA ASP A 83 11.57 -5.42 -1.84
C ASP A 83 11.38 -4.04 -1.16
N PHE A 84 10.12 -3.57 -1.04
CA PHE A 84 9.77 -2.39 -0.23
C PHE A 84 10.12 -2.57 1.24
N LYS A 85 9.67 -3.67 1.85
CA LYS A 85 9.88 -3.98 3.28
C LYS A 85 11.35 -4.20 3.60
N ASN A 86 12.10 -4.80 2.68
CA ASN A 86 13.54 -4.98 2.80
C ASN A 86 14.34 -3.67 2.57
N GLY A 87 13.66 -2.53 2.37
CA GLY A 87 14.31 -1.24 2.16
C GLY A 87 15.08 -1.15 0.85
N LYS A 88 14.83 -2.05 -0.11
CA LYS A 88 15.48 -2.00 -1.41
C LYS A 88 14.94 -0.83 -2.22
N LYS A 89 15.78 -0.36 -3.14
CA LYS A 89 15.39 0.69 -4.07
C LYS A 89 14.40 0.12 -5.08
N ILE A 90 13.17 0.62 -5.05
CA ILE A 90 12.11 0.22 -6.00
C ILE A 90 12.25 1.05 -7.27
N HIS A 91 12.70 0.38 -8.32
CA HIS A 91 12.65 0.86 -9.70
C HIS A 91 11.40 0.29 -10.36
N TRP A 92 10.32 1.06 -10.42
CA TRP A 92 9.00 0.58 -10.85
C TRP A 92 9.00 -0.10 -12.22
N GLU A 93 9.84 0.37 -13.15
CA GLU A 93 10.06 -0.21 -14.49
C GLU A 93 10.56 -1.66 -14.47
N ASN A 94 11.21 -2.09 -13.39
CA ASN A 94 11.71 -3.44 -13.21
C ASN A 94 10.67 -4.39 -12.61
N TYR A 95 9.45 -3.92 -12.38
CA TYR A 95 8.37 -4.75 -11.86
C TYR A 95 7.24 -4.84 -12.87
N SER A 96 6.78 -6.05 -13.14
CA SER A 96 5.67 -6.31 -14.04
C SER A 96 4.60 -7.11 -13.33
N ILE A 97 3.35 -6.97 -13.80
CA ILE A 97 2.25 -7.81 -13.34
C ILE A 97 2.61 -9.25 -13.69
N PHE A 98 2.63 -10.13 -12.69
CA PHE A 98 2.85 -11.55 -12.92
C PHE A 98 1.64 -12.13 -13.68
N ARG A 99 1.73 -12.17 -15.02
CA ARG A 99 0.78 -12.91 -15.86
C ARG A 99 1.12 -14.38 -15.72
N LYS A 100 0.37 -15.09 -14.90
CA LYS A 100 0.34 -16.56 -14.88
C LYS A 100 -0.49 -17.06 -16.06
#